data_AF-A0A921KMI4-F1
#
_entry.id   AF-A0A921KMI4-F1
#
_cell.length_a   1.000
_cell.length_b   1.000
_cell.length_c   1.000
_cell.angle_alpha   90.00
_cell.angle_beta   90.00
_cell.angle_gamma   90.00
#
_symmetry.space_group_name_H-M   'P 1'
#
loop_
_entity.id
_entity.type
_entity.pdbx_description
1 polymer ?
#
loop_
_entity_poly.entity_id
_entity_poly.type
_entity_poly.pdbx_seq_one_letter_code
_entity_poly.pdbx_strand_id
1 'polypeptide(L)'
;MTGKTHLAAGVGAALLAAGPAAGLTGLVAAAAGGAAGAVLPDLDVRDTAHPWRERLTRAGAAALLVGALVADAATGWPLVRRAAGAGLGSLALGAAALAALCCAARLSTHRSFSHSLPALAGFAAATHLVCAPLAPFVALGFATHLALDLLTYRGLRLLWPARRGLSLGLCHTGGVVDACCLVAALVIAVASLWQALP
;
A
#
# COMPACT_ATOMS: atom_id res chain seq x y z
N MET A 1 1.01 -11.58 7.14
CA MET A 1 0.49 -11.12 8.43
C MET A 1 -1.00 -10.85 8.27
N THR A 2 -1.70 -10.29 9.25
CA THR A 2 -3.10 -9.88 9.05
C THR A 2 -3.20 -8.60 8.22
N GLY A 3 -4.29 -8.44 7.45
CA GLY A 3 -4.48 -7.26 6.59
C GLY A 3 -4.45 -5.92 7.33
N LYS A 4 -4.90 -5.87 8.60
CA LYS A 4 -4.80 -4.65 9.44
C LYS A 4 -3.34 -4.27 9.74
N THR A 5 -2.47 -5.26 9.91
CA THR A 5 -1.04 -5.06 10.18
C THR A 5 -0.34 -4.59 8.91
N HIS A 6 -0.66 -5.17 7.76
CA HIS A 6 -0.17 -4.69 6.47
C HIS A 6 -0.59 -3.23 6.23
N LEU A 7 -1.88 -2.91 6.41
CA LEU A 7 -2.39 -1.55 6.28
C LEU A 7 -1.66 -0.57 7.20
N ALA A 8 -1.55 -0.88 8.49
CA ALA A 8 -0.88 -0.02 9.46
C ALA A 8 0.61 0.17 9.14
N ALA A 9 1.31 -0.91 8.77
CA ALA A 9 2.74 -0.85 8.42
C ALA A 9 2.99 -0.01 7.17
N GLY A 10 2.14 -0.15 6.13
CA GLY A 10 2.24 0.65 4.93
C GLY A 10 2.00 2.14 5.19
N VAL A 11 0.97 2.47 5.97
CA VAL A 11 0.71 3.85 6.41
C VAL A 11 1.86 4.40 7.23
N GLY A 12 2.32 3.66 8.25
CA GLY A 12 3.42 4.08 9.12
C GLY A 12 4.73 4.32 8.37
N ALA A 13 5.10 3.41 7.46
CA ALA A 13 6.30 3.56 6.64
C ALA A 13 6.21 4.75 5.68
N ALA A 14 5.05 4.98 5.05
CA ALA A 14 4.86 6.12 4.17
C ALA A 14 4.88 7.45 4.94
N LEU A 15 4.24 7.53 6.11
CA LEU A 15 4.28 8.71 6.98
C LEU A 15 5.70 9.01 7.46
N LEU A 16 6.44 7.99 7.89
CA LEU A 16 7.84 8.14 8.29
C LEU A 16 8.70 8.64 7.14
N ALA A 17 8.50 8.13 5.92
CA ALA A 17 9.25 8.55 4.74
C ALA A 17 8.91 9.96 4.28
N ALA A 18 7.65 10.40 4.43
CA ALA A 18 7.23 11.76 4.13
C ALA A 18 7.85 12.76 5.11
N GLY A 19 7.90 12.40 6.39
CA GLY A 19 8.46 13.25 7.46
C GLY A 19 7.62 14.51 7.75
N PRO A 20 7.95 15.23 8.83
CA PRO A 20 7.14 16.37 9.29
C PRO A 20 7.16 17.56 8.33
N ALA A 21 8.25 17.73 7.57
CA ALA A 21 8.38 18.80 6.59
C ALA A 21 7.39 18.70 5.41
N ALA A 22 6.76 17.54 5.20
CA ALA A 22 5.72 17.37 4.19
C ALA A 22 4.43 18.14 4.52
N GLY A 23 4.25 18.57 5.78
CA GLY A 23 3.03 19.19 6.27
C GLY A 23 1.84 18.23 6.28
N LEU A 24 0.69 18.71 6.77
CA LEU A 24 -0.49 17.86 6.95
C LEU A 24 -0.97 17.23 5.63
N THR A 25 -1.02 18.00 4.53
CA THR A 25 -1.49 17.49 3.24
C THR A 25 -0.55 16.46 2.63
N GLY A 26 0.77 16.68 2.73
CA GLY A 26 1.77 15.70 2.29
C GLY A 26 1.69 14.40 3.10
N LEU A 27 1.46 14.49 4.41
CA LEU A 27 1.28 13.32 5.28
C LEU A 27 -0.02 12.56 4.98
N VAL A 28 -1.13 13.25 4.70
CA VAL A 28 -2.38 12.60 4.29
C VAL A 28 -2.18 11.87 2.95
N ALA A 29 -1.50 12.50 1.98
CA ALA A 29 -1.17 11.86 0.71
C ALA A 29 -0.27 10.62 0.90
N ALA A 30 0.72 10.72 1.79
CA ALA A 30 1.60 9.62 2.14
C ALA A 30 0.84 8.45 2.79
N ALA A 31 -0.01 8.74 3.78
CA ALA A 31 -0.87 7.74 4.40
C ALA A 31 -1.79 7.05 3.38
N ALA A 32 -2.39 7.82 2.47
CA ALA A 32 -3.25 7.27 1.42
C ALA A 32 -2.48 6.38 0.43
N GLY A 33 -1.31 6.81 -0.02
CA GLY A 33 -0.46 6.02 -0.90
C GLY A 33 0.06 4.75 -0.22
N GLY A 34 0.56 4.86 1.02
CA GLY A 34 1.02 3.73 1.83
C GLY A 34 -0.09 2.71 2.09
N ALA A 35 -1.30 3.18 2.41
CA ALA A 35 -2.46 2.33 2.59
C ALA A 35 -2.86 1.61 1.31
N ALA A 36 -2.92 2.33 0.18
CA ALA A 36 -3.23 1.74 -1.12
C ALA A 36 -2.20 0.65 -1.48
N GLY A 37 -0.90 0.97 -1.38
CA GLY A 37 0.19 0.03 -1.63
C GLY A 37 0.10 -1.24 -0.78
N ALA A 38 -0.26 -1.10 0.49
CA ALA A 38 -0.34 -2.24 1.42
C ALA A 38 -1.52 -3.18 1.15
N VAL A 39 -2.62 -2.71 0.54
CA VAL A 39 -3.79 -3.57 0.29
C VAL A 39 -3.79 -4.23 -1.10
N LEU A 40 -2.97 -3.74 -2.04
CA LEU A 40 -2.93 -4.25 -3.41
C LEU A 40 -2.53 -5.73 -3.53
N PRO A 41 -1.53 -6.25 -2.78
CA PRO A 41 -1.17 -7.66 -2.86
C PRO A 41 -2.32 -8.60 -2.48
N ASP A 42 -3.11 -8.22 -1.46
CA ASP A 42 -4.21 -9.04 -0.91
C ASP A 42 -5.53 -8.91 -1.70
N LEU A 43 -5.52 -8.26 -2.87
CA LEU A 43 -6.67 -8.31 -3.79
C LEU A 43 -6.98 -9.74 -4.26
N ASP A 44 -6.02 -10.66 -4.15
CA ASP A 44 -6.18 -12.09 -4.42
C ASP A 44 -6.85 -12.87 -3.28
N VAL A 45 -6.94 -12.30 -2.06
CA VAL A 45 -7.50 -12.96 -0.88
C VAL A 45 -9.01 -13.02 -0.94
N ARG A 46 -9.53 -14.23 -0.68
CA ARG A 46 -10.97 -14.54 -0.60
C ARG A 46 -11.26 -15.30 0.69
N ASP A 47 -11.32 -14.57 1.80
CA ASP A 47 -11.75 -15.15 3.08
C ASP A 47 -13.28 -15.24 3.11
N THR A 48 -13.81 -16.46 2.94
CA THR A 48 -15.25 -16.73 3.00
C THR A 48 -15.76 -16.89 4.43
N ALA A 49 -14.89 -17.19 5.40
CA ALA A 49 -15.25 -17.37 6.80
C ALA A 49 -15.41 -16.02 7.51
N HIS A 50 -14.54 -15.05 7.21
CA HIS A 50 -14.56 -13.72 7.83
C HIS A 50 -14.43 -12.58 6.80
N PRO A 51 -15.38 -12.46 5.84
CA PRO A 51 -15.27 -11.53 4.71
C PRO A 51 -15.16 -10.06 5.14
N TRP A 52 -15.67 -9.71 6.31
CA TRP A 52 -15.64 -8.35 6.85
C TRP A 52 -14.22 -7.87 7.16
N ARG A 53 -13.28 -8.75 7.51
CA ARG A 53 -11.90 -8.36 7.84
C ARG A 53 -11.20 -7.72 6.65
N GLU A 54 -11.29 -8.38 5.50
CA GLU A 54 -10.78 -7.91 4.22
C GLU A 54 -11.52 -6.68 3.68
N ARG A 55 -12.85 -6.62 3.90
CA ARG A 55 -13.64 -5.45 3.48
C ARG A 55 -13.25 -4.21 4.27
N LEU A 56 -13.03 -4.33 5.58
CA LEU A 56 -12.66 -3.21 6.45
C LEU A 56 -11.27 -2.66 6.11
N THR A 57 -10.29 -3.51 5.81
CA THR A 57 -8.94 -3.05 5.43
C THR A 57 -8.97 -2.29 4.11
N ARG A 58 -9.69 -2.80 3.10
CA ARG A 58 -9.87 -2.12 1.81
C ARG A 58 -10.68 -0.83 1.93
N ALA A 59 -11.75 -0.85 2.73
CA ALA A 59 -12.56 0.34 3.01
C ALA A 59 -11.73 1.42 3.73
N GLY A 60 -10.86 1.03 4.67
CA GLY A 60 -9.93 1.93 5.34
C GLY A 60 -8.95 2.58 4.36
N ALA A 61 -8.33 1.81 3.47
CA ALA A 61 -7.46 2.35 2.43
C ALA A 61 -8.21 3.30 1.47
N ALA A 62 -9.42 2.93 1.06
CA ALA A 62 -10.27 3.79 0.24
C ALA A 62 -10.66 5.10 0.96
N ALA A 63 -10.99 5.04 2.25
CA ALA A 63 -11.30 6.21 3.06
C ALA A 63 -10.10 7.16 3.17
N LEU A 64 -8.86 6.64 3.29
CA LEU A 64 -7.64 7.46 3.28
C LEU A 64 -7.41 8.11 1.91
N LEU A 65 -7.66 7.42 0.81
CA LEU A 65 -7.60 8.01 -0.54
C LEU A 65 -8.62 9.15 -0.71
N VAL A 66 -9.86 8.95 -0.26
CA VAL A 66 -10.89 9.99 -0.26
C VAL A 66 -10.46 11.17 0.62
N GLY A 67 -9.93 10.90 1.82
CA GLY A 67 -9.40 11.92 2.72
C GLY A 67 -8.26 12.72 2.08
N ALA A 68 -7.36 12.08 1.34
CA ALA A 68 -6.32 12.75 0.58
C ALA A 68 -6.87 13.65 -0.53
N LEU A 69 -7.91 13.23 -1.25
CA LEU A 69 -8.57 14.09 -2.24
C LEU A 69 -9.26 15.30 -1.58
N VAL A 70 -9.89 15.13 -0.42
CA VAL A 70 -10.50 16.24 0.33
C VAL A 70 -9.43 17.21 0.85
N ALA A 71 -8.31 16.70 1.38
CA ALA A 71 -7.20 17.53 1.83
C ALA A 71 -6.51 18.25 0.66
N ASP A 72 -6.38 17.58 -0.49
CA ASP A 72 -5.90 18.19 -1.73
C ASP A 72 -6.83 19.34 -2.14
N ALA A 73 -8.15 19.11 -2.15
CA ALA A 73 -9.15 20.14 -2.45
C ALA A 73 -9.04 21.36 -1.54
N ALA A 74 -8.90 21.13 -0.23
CA ALA A 74 -8.78 22.19 0.77
C ALA A 74 -7.51 23.05 0.61
N THR A 75 -6.49 22.53 -0.07
CA THR A 75 -5.24 23.26 -0.38
C THR A 75 -5.12 23.66 -1.84
N GLY A 76 -6.25 23.66 -2.57
CA GLY A 76 -6.33 24.14 -3.92
C GLY A 76 -5.84 23.13 -4.96
N TRP A 77 -5.99 21.83 -4.74
CA TRP A 77 -5.78 20.76 -5.73
C TRP A 77 -4.35 20.53 -6.25
N PRO A 78 -3.27 20.64 -5.45
CA PRO A 78 -1.91 20.41 -5.95
C PRO A 78 -1.67 19.01 -6.55
N LEU A 79 -2.18 17.93 -5.95
CA LEU A 79 -2.06 16.57 -6.47
C LEU A 79 -2.89 16.38 -7.74
N VAL A 80 -4.13 16.86 -7.76
CA VAL A 80 -4.98 16.78 -8.96
C VAL A 80 -4.38 17.60 -10.11
N ARG A 81 -3.80 18.78 -9.85
CA ARG A 81 -3.06 19.53 -10.88
C ARG A 81 -1.83 18.78 -11.38
N ARG A 82 -1.09 18.10 -10.49
CA ARG A 82 0.06 17.26 -10.89
C ARG A 82 -0.38 16.08 -11.76
N ALA A 83 -1.50 15.45 -11.42
CA ALA A 83 -2.10 14.40 -12.24
C ALA A 83 -2.54 14.95 -13.61
N ALA A 84 -3.27 16.07 -13.64
CA ALA A 84 -3.70 16.71 -14.88
C ALA A 84 -2.52 17.12 -15.78
N GLY A 85 -1.42 17.59 -15.17
CA GLY A 85 -0.19 17.97 -15.87
C GLY A 85 0.56 16.80 -16.52
N ALA A 86 0.29 15.54 -16.15
CA ALA A 86 0.86 14.37 -16.80
C ALA A 86 0.31 14.16 -18.24
N GLY A 87 -0.82 14.80 -18.55
CA GLY A 87 -1.49 14.69 -19.84
C GLY A 87 -2.39 13.46 -19.94
N LEU A 88 -3.42 13.57 -20.79
CA LEU A 88 -4.46 12.55 -20.97
C LEU A 88 -3.90 11.16 -21.33
N GLY A 89 -2.86 11.10 -22.17
CA GLY A 89 -2.22 9.83 -22.56
C GLY A 89 -1.57 9.10 -21.40
N SER A 90 -0.81 9.81 -20.54
CA SER A 90 -0.20 9.24 -19.34
C SER A 90 -1.25 8.77 -18.35
N LEU A 91 -2.27 9.60 -18.11
CA LEU A 91 -3.39 9.27 -17.22
C LEU A 91 -4.14 8.02 -17.70
N ALA A 92 -4.47 7.95 -18.99
CA ALA A 92 -5.19 6.82 -19.58
C ALA A 92 -4.36 5.54 -19.52
N LEU A 93 -3.07 5.60 -19.89
CA LEU A 93 -2.18 4.44 -19.82
C LEU A 93 -1.99 3.96 -18.37
N GLY A 94 -1.75 4.89 -17.44
CA GLY A 94 -1.62 4.58 -16.02
C GLY A 94 -2.88 3.95 -15.42
N ALA A 95 -4.06 4.52 -15.71
CA ALA A 95 -5.33 3.98 -15.25
C ALA A 95 -5.62 2.59 -15.85
N ALA A 96 -5.36 2.41 -17.15
CA ALA A 96 -5.50 1.11 -17.81
C ALA A 96 -4.55 0.06 -17.21
N ALA A 97 -3.29 0.45 -16.97
CA ALA A 97 -2.29 -0.42 -16.33
C ALA A 97 -2.69 -0.79 -14.90
N LEU A 98 -3.15 0.16 -14.08
CA LEU A 98 -3.66 -0.11 -12.73
C LEU A 98 -4.84 -1.10 -12.76
N ALA A 99 -5.81 -0.88 -13.66
CA ALA A 99 -6.95 -1.78 -13.80
C ALA A 99 -6.53 -3.21 -14.22
N ALA A 100 -5.62 -3.31 -15.19
CA ALA A 100 -5.07 -4.59 -15.64
C ALA A 100 -4.30 -5.31 -14.53
N LEU A 101 -3.46 -4.60 -13.79
CA LEU A 101 -2.69 -5.14 -12.66
C LEU A 101 -3.60 -5.58 -11.50
N CYS A 102 -4.62 -4.79 -11.16
CA CYS A 102 -5.64 -5.17 -10.17
C CYS A 102 -6.37 -6.45 -10.60
N CYS A 103 -6.75 -6.55 -11.87
CA CYS A 103 -7.38 -7.75 -12.42
C CYS A 103 -6.43 -8.96 -12.33
N ALA A 104 -5.18 -8.80 -12.77
CA ALA A 104 -4.15 -9.84 -12.70
C ALA A 104 -3.89 -10.29 -11.26
N ALA A 105 -3.79 -9.35 -10.30
CA ALA A 105 -3.65 -9.67 -8.88
C ALA A 105 -4.84 -10.50 -8.39
N ARG A 106 -6.08 -10.05 -8.61
CA ARG A 106 -7.32 -10.73 -8.20
C ARG A 106 -7.45 -12.15 -8.80
N LEU A 107 -6.96 -12.35 -10.01
CA LEU A 107 -7.00 -13.63 -10.72
C LEU A 107 -5.81 -14.54 -10.40
N SER A 108 -4.74 -14.00 -9.80
CA SER A 108 -3.56 -14.78 -9.46
C SER A 108 -3.79 -15.72 -8.28
N THR A 109 -3.02 -16.81 -8.23
CA THR A 109 -2.98 -17.66 -7.03
C THR A 109 -2.40 -16.87 -5.87
N HIS A 110 -2.97 -17.03 -4.66
CA HIS A 110 -2.49 -16.30 -3.50
C HIS A 110 -0.97 -16.46 -3.27
N ARG A 111 -0.27 -15.36 -3.00
CA ARG A 111 1.20 -15.26 -2.84
C ARG A 111 2.04 -15.59 -4.09
N SER A 112 1.44 -15.49 -5.28
CA SER A 112 2.15 -15.62 -6.56
C SER A 112 2.49 -14.25 -7.15
N PHE A 113 1.90 -13.90 -8.30
CA PHE A 113 2.14 -12.63 -9.00
C PHE A 113 1.89 -11.41 -8.10
N SER A 114 0.74 -11.37 -7.42
CA SER A 114 0.35 -10.29 -6.51
C SER A 114 1.36 -9.98 -5.40
N HIS A 115 2.18 -10.96 -5.01
CA HIS A 115 3.18 -10.83 -3.93
C HIS A 115 4.62 -10.93 -4.50
N SER A 116 4.90 -10.16 -5.55
CA SER A 116 6.17 -10.21 -6.27
C SER A 116 6.75 -8.81 -6.54
N LEU A 117 8.07 -8.76 -6.80
CA LEU A 117 8.74 -7.52 -7.20
C LEU A 117 8.22 -6.96 -8.53
N PRO A 118 7.91 -7.77 -9.57
CA PRO A 118 7.26 -7.26 -10.77
C PRO A 118 5.91 -6.61 -10.51
N ALA A 119 5.08 -7.16 -9.63
CA ALA A 119 3.81 -6.53 -9.27
C ALA A 119 4.03 -5.20 -8.54
N LEU A 120 4.96 -5.15 -7.56
CA LEU A 120 5.35 -3.91 -6.90
C LEU A 120 5.79 -2.84 -7.91
N ALA A 121 6.73 -3.18 -8.80
CA ALA A 121 7.24 -2.27 -9.81
C ALA A 121 6.14 -1.82 -10.78
N GLY A 122 5.28 -2.74 -11.21
CA GLY A 122 4.15 -2.44 -12.09
C GLY A 122 3.15 -1.48 -11.46
N PHE A 123 2.74 -1.73 -10.22
CA PHE A 123 1.82 -0.83 -9.51
C PHE A 123 2.46 0.53 -9.24
N ALA A 124 3.72 0.58 -8.81
CA ALA A 124 4.43 1.84 -8.62
C ALA A 124 4.55 2.64 -9.92
N ALA A 125 4.91 2.00 -11.03
CA ALA A 125 5.01 2.64 -12.34
C ALA A 125 3.65 3.13 -12.85
N ALA A 126 2.60 2.32 -12.72
CA ALA A 126 1.26 2.69 -13.13
C ALA A 126 0.72 3.86 -12.28
N THR A 127 0.96 3.86 -10.96
CA THR A 127 0.67 5.01 -10.10
C THR A 127 1.48 6.23 -10.51
N HIS A 128 2.74 6.08 -10.91
CA HIS A 128 3.56 7.21 -11.35
C HIS A 128 2.99 7.91 -12.58
N LEU A 129 2.47 7.14 -13.54
CA LEU A 129 1.80 7.67 -14.73
C LEU A 129 0.51 8.44 -14.42
N VAL A 130 -0.19 8.05 -13.34
CA VAL A 130 -1.44 8.73 -12.90
C VAL A 130 -1.14 9.94 -12.01
N CYS A 131 -0.29 9.77 -11.01
CA CYS A 131 0.05 10.76 -10.01
C CYS A 131 1.44 10.46 -9.44
N ALA A 132 2.48 10.99 -10.09
CA ALA A 132 3.88 10.80 -9.72
C ALA A 132 4.19 10.98 -8.22
N PRO A 133 3.63 11.98 -7.50
CA PRO A 133 3.88 12.14 -6.07
C PRO A 133 3.40 10.99 -5.18
N LEU A 134 2.38 10.22 -5.59
CA LEU A 134 1.84 9.11 -4.80
C LEU A 134 2.60 7.80 -5.00
N ALA A 135 3.27 7.63 -6.14
CA ALA A 135 3.99 6.42 -6.50
C ALA A 135 4.99 5.91 -5.44
N PRO A 136 5.87 6.75 -4.83
CA PRO A 136 6.81 6.26 -3.82
C PRO A 136 6.09 5.73 -2.57
N PHE A 137 4.96 6.33 -2.18
CA PHE A 137 4.20 5.87 -1.02
C PHE A 137 3.46 4.57 -1.30
N VAL A 138 2.90 4.40 -2.50
CA VAL A 138 2.34 3.11 -2.94
C VAL A 138 3.42 2.03 -2.98
N ALA A 139 4.61 2.34 -3.50
CA ALA A 139 5.73 1.40 -3.53
C ALA A 139 6.17 1.00 -2.12
N LEU A 140 6.28 1.95 -1.19
CA LEU A 140 6.61 1.68 0.22
C LEU A 140 5.55 0.81 0.89
N GLY A 141 4.26 1.14 0.73
CA GLY A 141 3.17 0.33 1.26
C GLY A 141 3.25 -1.12 0.78
N PHE A 142 3.43 -1.32 -0.53
CA PHE A 142 3.58 -2.64 -1.12
C PHE A 142 4.85 -3.36 -0.64
N ALA A 143 5.97 -2.65 -0.56
CA ALA A 143 7.24 -3.20 -0.08
C ALA A 143 7.12 -3.68 1.37
N THR A 144 6.47 -2.92 2.25
CA THR A 144 6.23 -3.36 3.63
C THR A 144 5.32 -4.57 3.69
N HIS A 145 4.31 -4.68 2.81
CA HIS A 145 3.50 -5.89 2.71
C HIS A 145 4.36 -7.13 2.43
N LEU A 146 5.18 -7.06 1.37
CA LEU A 146 6.08 -8.15 1.00
C LEU A 146 7.07 -8.48 2.11
N ALA A 147 7.68 -7.46 2.72
CA ALA A 147 8.64 -7.64 3.81
C ALA A 147 8.01 -8.38 4.99
N LEU A 148 6.82 -7.97 5.43
CA LEU A 148 6.11 -8.61 6.54
C LEU A 148 5.68 -10.03 6.21
N ASP A 149 5.24 -10.30 4.99
CA ASP A 149 4.90 -11.65 4.58
C ASP A 149 6.11 -12.56 4.43
N LEU A 150 7.28 -12.02 4.06
CA LEU A 150 8.54 -12.75 4.02
C LEU A 150 8.97 -13.25 5.42
N LEU A 151 8.61 -12.54 6.50
CA LEU A 151 8.85 -12.99 7.88
C LEU A 151 8.02 -14.24 8.25
N THR A 152 6.91 -14.49 7.55
CA THR A 152 5.99 -15.58 7.90
C THR A 152 6.47 -16.94 7.39
N TYR A 153 6.04 -18.04 8.02
CA TYR A 153 6.35 -19.43 7.56
C TYR A 153 5.80 -19.78 6.16
N ARG A 154 4.83 -19.01 5.65
CA ARG A 154 4.25 -19.25 4.33
C ARG A 154 5.05 -18.47 3.28
N GLY A 155 5.71 -19.18 2.37
CA GLY A 155 6.51 -18.54 1.33
C GLY A 155 5.70 -17.73 0.32
N LEU A 156 6.34 -16.70 -0.24
CA LEU A 156 5.86 -15.89 -1.36
C LEU A 156 6.81 -15.97 -2.55
N ARG A 157 6.29 -15.79 -3.78
CA ARG A 157 7.09 -15.84 -5.02
C ARG A 157 7.64 -14.46 -5.38
N LEU A 158 8.65 -14.02 -4.64
CA LEU A 158 9.21 -12.65 -4.77
C LEU A 158 9.71 -12.37 -6.19
N LEU A 159 10.34 -13.36 -6.81
CA LEU A 159 10.87 -13.33 -8.18
C LEU A 159 9.95 -14.01 -9.20
N TRP A 160 8.62 -13.96 -8.98
CA TRP A 160 7.63 -14.46 -9.94
C TRP A 160 8.01 -14.00 -11.37
N PRO A 161 7.94 -14.86 -12.41
CA PRO A 161 7.26 -16.17 -12.46
C PRO A 161 8.09 -17.36 -11.97
N ALA A 162 9.29 -17.15 -11.42
CA ALA A 162 10.05 -18.23 -10.81
C ALA A 162 9.22 -18.93 -9.72
N ARG A 163 9.21 -20.27 -9.73
CA ARG A 163 8.35 -21.07 -8.84
C ARG A 163 8.83 -21.13 -7.38
N ARG A 164 10.06 -20.67 -7.12
CA ARG A 164 10.69 -20.73 -5.79
C ARG A 164 10.00 -19.77 -4.83
N GLY A 165 9.39 -20.30 -3.79
CA GLY A 165 8.89 -19.52 -2.66
C GLY A 165 10.02 -19.14 -1.72
N LEU A 166 10.00 -17.91 -1.21
CA LEU A 166 10.91 -17.41 -0.19
C LEU A 166 10.13 -17.14 1.11
N SER A 167 10.71 -17.54 2.24
CA SER A 167 10.21 -17.33 3.59
C SER A 167 11.40 -17.33 4.55
N LEU A 168 11.38 -16.45 5.54
CA LEU A 168 12.34 -16.42 6.64
C LEU A 168 11.90 -17.28 7.83
N GLY A 169 10.64 -17.75 7.86
CA GLY A 169 10.15 -18.69 8.87
C GLY A 169 10.24 -18.17 10.30
N LEU A 170 10.01 -16.87 10.52
CA LEU A 170 10.18 -16.23 11.83
C LEU A 170 8.86 -16.15 12.62
N CYS A 171 7.71 -16.16 11.95
CA CYS A 171 6.42 -16.03 12.64
C CYS A 171 5.20 -16.64 11.92
N HIS A 172 4.13 -16.84 12.69
CA HIS A 172 2.80 -17.18 12.18
C HIS A 172 1.92 -15.93 12.02
N THR A 173 1.07 -15.95 11.00
CA THR A 173 0.00 -14.94 10.82
C THR A 173 -0.92 -14.91 12.04
N GLY A 174 -1.22 -13.72 12.56
CA GLY A 174 -2.05 -13.52 13.75
C GLY A 174 -1.38 -13.86 15.08
N GLY A 175 -0.08 -14.19 15.08
CA GLY A 175 0.69 -14.46 16.31
C GLY A 175 1.25 -13.20 16.97
N VAL A 176 2.12 -13.39 17.97
CA VAL A 176 2.72 -12.30 18.77
C VAL A 176 3.50 -11.32 17.90
N VAL A 177 4.32 -11.80 16.94
CA VAL A 177 5.10 -10.93 16.06
C VAL A 177 4.19 -10.04 15.19
N ASP A 178 3.07 -10.55 14.72
CA ASP A 178 2.06 -9.79 13.98
C ASP A 178 1.50 -8.64 14.83
N ALA A 179 1.14 -8.93 16.09
CA ALA A 179 0.69 -7.92 17.04
C ALA A 179 1.77 -6.87 17.37
N CYS A 180 3.03 -7.28 17.56
CA CYS A 180 4.15 -6.37 17.77
C CYS A 180 4.36 -5.45 16.56
N CYS A 181 4.33 -5.99 15.34
CA CYS A 181 4.45 -5.20 14.12
C CYS A 181 3.29 -4.20 13.98
N LEU A 182 2.06 -4.60 14.31
CA LEU A 182 0.90 -3.70 14.31
C LEU A 182 1.10 -2.54 15.29
N VAL A 183 1.48 -2.84 16.55
CA VAL A 183 1.70 -1.80 17.56
C VAL A 183 2.83 -0.87 17.14
N ALA A 184 3.96 -1.41 16.68
CA ALA A 184 5.09 -0.60 16.21
C ALA A 184 4.68 0.32 15.05
N ALA A 185 3.92 -0.18 14.08
CA ALA A 185 3.42 0.61 12.96
C ALA A 185 2.48 1.74 13.41
N LEU A 186 1.59 1.48 14.36
CA LEU A 186 0.71 2.50 14.94
C LEU A 186 1.49 3.56 15.71
N VAL A 187 2.50 3.16 16.49
CA VAL A 187 3.40 4.09 17.21
C VAL A 187 4.15 4.98 16.21
N ILE A 188 4.71 4.40 15.14
CA ILE A 188 5.37 5.17 14.08
C ILE A 188 4.41 6.16 13.44
N ALA A 189 3.19 5.72 13.08
CA ALA A 189 2.19 6.60 12.48
C ALA A 189 1.82 7.78 13.41
N VAL A 190 1.57 7.52 14.69
CA VAL A 190 1.25 8.56 15.69
C VAL A 190 2.43 9.50 15.89
N ALA A 191 3.65 8.97 16.02
CA ALA A 191 4.85 9.78 16.20
C ALA A 191 5.12 10.70 14.99
N SER A 192 4.98 10.18 13.76
CA SER A 192 5.13 10.97 12.53
C SER A 192 4.10 12.09 12.43
N LEU A 193 2.85 11.82 12.83
CA LEU A 193 1.80 12.84 12.88
C LEU A 193 2.06 13.88 13.97
N TRP A 194 2.48 13.43 15.16
CA TRP A 194 2.78 14.31 16.29
C TRP A 194 3.90 15.31 15.96
N GLN A 195 4.97 14.84 15.29
CA GLN A 195 6.09 15.69 14.86
C GLN A 195 5.70 16.74 13.83
N ALA A 196 4.54 16.59 13.18
CA ALA A 196 4.05 17.50 12.15
C ALA A 196 3.00 18.50 12.69
N LEU A 197 2.59 18.36 13.95
CA LEU A 197 1.79 19.37 14.62
C LEU A 197 2.69 20.57 14.99
N PRO A 198 2.18 21.81 14.85
CA PRO A 198 2.91 23.02 15.22
C PRO A 198 3.17 23.13 16.72
#